data_AF-A0A673GCT8-F1
#
_entry.id   AF-A0A673GCT8-F1
#
_cell.length_a   1.000
_cell.length_b   1.000
_cell.length_c   1.000
_cell.angle_alpha   90.00
_cell.angle_beta   90.00
_cell.angle_gamma   90.00
#
_symmetry.space_group_name_H-M   'P 1'
#
loop_
_entity.id
_entity.type
_entity.pdbx_description
1 polymer ?
#
loop_
_entity_poly.entity_id
_entity_poly.type
_entity_poly.pdbx_seq_one_letter_code
_entity_poly.pdbx_strand_id
1 'polypeptide(L)'
;MLARNEHKKRILTDTSMLNALDKKHQKIVEQSRTYIKTVAEVLLFTAMQNISQRGHLETDAYTNKGNVLGIMDLIAKHSPLIDKKLIAVGNAKYTSNTIQNEILECLSDMVQEDLRSDSSFDEIWKDTLDMGKQCNVAVETVVKRPQKICSRLSGSIVESTVGQRRSKEGDMERFSSGIFYPILDCLSGEMERRFSKSNCSIMQGIQALNPKSRNFLDEETIFRFARIYEFDTDDIKHELHQVRRVIERKFQTGIELSSLLELTNFLEPFKEVSASCERSFSALKLIKTHLRTTITDDRLGNLGVLIQNVYEC
;
A
#
# COMPACT_ATOMS: atom_id res chain seq x y z
N MET A 1 53.31 13.11 -46.37
CA MET A 1 52.72 11.76 -46.15
C MET A 1 52.52 11.40 -44.69
N LEU A 2 53.38 11.83 -43.76
CA LEU A 2 53.28 11.51 -42.32
C LEU A 2 51.98 12.00 -41.65
N ALA A 3 51.59 13.26 -41.84
CA ALA A 3 50.36 13.82 -41.23
C ALA A 3 49.06 13.10 -41.64
N ARG A 4 48.97 12.59 -42.88
CA ARG A 4 47.80 11.85 -43.38
C ARG A 4 47.75 10.42 -42.81
N ASN A 5 48.91 9.80 -42.59
CA ASN A 5 49.02 8.52 -41.93
C ASN A 5 48.72 8.64 -40.43
N GLU A 6 49.18 9.69 -39.76
CA GLU A 6 48.82 9.97 -38.35
C GLU A 6 47.33 10.27 -38.18
N HIS A 7 46.71 11.03 -39.09
CA HIS A 7 45.26 11.28 -39.06
C HIS A 7 44.45 10.00 -39.26
N LYS A 8 44.83 9.13 -40.21
CA LYS A 8 44.22 7.79 -40.36
C LYS A 8 44.42 6.91 -39.11
N LYS A 9 45.60 6.96 -38.50
CA LYS A 9 45.91 6.20 -37.27
C LYS A 9 45.09 6.71 -36.09
N ARG A 10 44.91 8.03 -35.97
CA ARG A 10 44.04 8.68 -34.96
C ARG A 10 42.57 8.32 -35.14
N ILE A 11 42.04 8.34 -36.37
CA ILE A 11 40.66 7.90 -36.66
C ILE A 11 40.45 6.41 -36.32
N LEU A 12 41.43 5.54 -36.62
CA LEU A 12 41.38 4.13 -36.21
C LEU A 12 41.43 3.96 -34.69
N THR A 13 42.24 4.73 -33.98
CA THR A 13 42.34 4.67 -32.51
C THR A 13 41.17 5.33 -31.79
N ASP A 14 40.57 6.39 -32.33
CA ASP A 14 39.35 7.03 -31.78
C ASP A 14 38.16 6.08 -31.88
N THR A 15 38.04 5.35 -33.00
CA THR A 15 37.06 4.28 -33.15
C THR A 15 37.31 3.16 -32.12
N SER A 16 38.57 2.89 -31.78
CA SER A 16 38.94 1.93 -30.73
C SER A 16 38.65 2.41 -29.31
N MET A 17 38.80 3.71 -29.00
CA MET A 17 38.48 4.25 -27.68
C MET A 17 36.97 4.35 -27.46
N LEU A 18 36.21 4.80 -28.47
CA LEU A 18 34.75 4.79 -28.43
C LEU A 18 34.23 3.35 -28.25
N ASN A 19 34.72 2.39 -29.05
CA ASN A 19 34.36 0.98 -28.90
C ASN A 19 34.74 0.40 -27.52
N ALA A 20 35.86 0.82 -26.93
CA ALA A 20 36.27 0.39 -25.60
C ALA A 20 35.40 0.99 -24.49
N LEU A 21 35.01 2.27 -24.63
CA LEU A 21 34.08 2.95 -23.75
C LEU A 21 32.69 2.32 -23.84
N ASP A 22 32.21 2.02 -25.05
CA ASP A 22 30.92 1.35 -25.30
C ASP A 22 30.91 -0.04 -24.69
N LYS A 23 31.95 -0.84 -24.90
CA LYS A 23 32.08 -2.17 -24.26
C LYS A 23 32.07 -2.08 -22.74
N LYS A 24 32.77 -1.09 -22.17
CA LYS A 24 32.78 -0.87 -20.72
C LYS A 24 31.41 -0.44 -20.21
N HIS A 25 30.73 0.45 -20.93
CA HIS A 25 29.38 0.89 -20.61
C HIS A 25 28.39 -0.27 -20.67
N GLN A 26 28.42 -1.07 -21.75
CA GLN A 26 27.58 -2.25 -21.93
C GLN A 26 27.77 -3.25 -20.80
N LYS A 27 29.02 -3.49 -20.37
CA LYS A 27 29.30 -4.33 -19.20
C LYS A 27 28.69 -3.78 -17.92
N ILE A 28 28.73 -2.47 -17.69
CA ILE A 28 28.11 -1.84 -16.51
C ILE A 28 26.58 -1.98 -16.57
N VAL A 29 25.98 -1.79 -17.74
CA VAL A 29 24.54 -1.97 -17.96
C VAL A 29 24.13 -3.41 -17.67
N GLU A 30 24.86 -4.38 -18.22
CA GLU A 30 24.62 -5.80 -17.99
C GLU A 30 24.70 -6.16 -16.51
N GLN A 31 25.76 -5.73 -15.81
CA GLN A 31 25.90 -5.94 -14.36
C GLN A 31 24.77 -5.31 -13.56
N SER A 32 24.28 -4.14 -13.98
CA SER A 32 23.19 -3.44 -13.30
C SER A 32 21.84 -4.13 -13.55
N ARG A 33 21.62 -4.68 -14.75
CA ARG A 33 20.46 -5.52 -15.07
C ARG A 33 20.46 -6.80 -14.26
N THR A 34 21.60 -7.48 -14.15
CA THR A 34 21.73 -8.68 -13.30
C THR A 34 21.36 -8.35 -11.86
N TYR A 35 21.87 -7.25 -11.31
CA TYR A 35 21.57 -6.84 -9.94
C TYR A 35 20.07 -6.56 -9.72
N ILE A 36 19.46 -5.73 -10.58
CA ILE A 36 18.03 -5.40 -10.46
C ILE A 36 17.16 -6.66 -10.62
N LYS A 37 17.52 -7.56 -11.54
CA LYS A 37 16.85 -8.84 -11.70
C LYS A 37 16.90 -9.65 -10.41
N THR A 38 18.06 -9.75 -9.76
CA THR A 38 18.19 -10.44 -8.47
C THR A 38 17.31 -9.81 -7.39
N VAL A 39 17.28 -8.47 -7.28
CA VAL A 39 16.41 -7.79 -6.31
C VAL A 39 14.94 -8.11 -6.57
N ALA A 40 14.51 -8.04 -7.83
CA ALA A 40 13.14 -8.36 -8.24
C ALA A 40 12.78 -9.83 -7.95
N GLU A 41 13.68 -10.78 -8.22
CA GLU A 41 13.47 -12.20 -7.92
C GLU A 41 13.32 -12.46 -6.41
N VAL A 42 14.11 -11.79 -5.56
CA VAL A 42 13.98 -11.90 -4.10
C VAL A 42 12.65 -11.32 -3.61
N LEU A 43 12.24 -10.18 -4.15
CA LEU A 43 10.94 -9.56 -3.84
C LEU A 43 9.77 -10.46 -4.27
N LEU A 44 9.85 -11.03 -5.48
CA LEU A 44 8.84 -11.95 -6.00
C LEU A 44 8.79 -13.24 -5.17
N PHE A 45 9.95 -13.83 -4.86
CA PHE A 45 10.04 -15.03 -4.03
C PHE A 45 9.39 -14.82 -2.67
N THR A 46 9.75 -13.75 -1.97
CA THR A 46 9.19 -13.44 -0.65
C THR A 46 7.68 -13.18 -0.69
N ALA A 47 7.18 -12.54 -1.75
CA ALA A 47 5.75 -12.35 -1.98
C ALA A 47 5.01 -13.68 -2.22
N MET A 48 5.55 -14.55 -3.09
CA MET A 48 4.96 -15.85 -3.42
C MET A 48 4.95 -16.82 -2.22
N GLN A 49 5.96 -16.75 -1.35
CA GLN A 49 6.03 -17.55 -0.13
C GLN A 49 5.19 -16.97 1.01
N ASN A 50 4.54 -15.83 0.82
CA ASN A 50 3.76 -15.13 1.84
C ASN A 50 4.57 -14.85 3.12
N ILE A 51 5.85 -14.49 2.97
CA ILE A 51 6.72 -14.10 4.08
C ILE A 51 6.91 -12.59 4.12
N SER A 52 6.98 -12.04 5.33
CA SER A 52 7.17 -10.60 5.53
C SER A 52 8.48 -10.15 4.87
N GLN A 53 8.41 -9.17 3.96
CA GLN A 53 9.60 -8.67 3.27
C GLN A 53 10.52 -7.85 4.18
N ARG A 54 9.93 -7.10 5.11
CA ARG A 54 10.61 -6.10 5.94
C ARG A 54 10.70 -6.50 7.41
N GLY A 55 11.81 -6.12 8.03
CA GLY A 55 12.05 -6.21 9.46
C GLY A 55 11.54 -4.97 10.20
N HIS A 56 11.54 -5.02 11.53
CA HIS A 56 11.15 -3.87 12.34
C HIS A 56 12.17 -2.72 12.27
N LEU A 57 13.45 -3.06 12.25
CA LEU A 57 14.58 -2.15 12.14
C LEU A 57 15.58 -2.73 11.13
N GLU A 58 15.91 -1.93 10.12
CA GLU A 58 16.77 -2.35 9.00
C GLU A 58 18.02 -1.47 8.89
N THR A 59 18.46 -0.88 10.00
CA THR A 59 19.71 -0.12 10.02
C THR A 59 20.92 -1.05 10.01
N ASP A 60 22.07 -0.54 9.57
CA ASP A 60 23.30 -1.32 9.44
C ASP A 60 23.82 -1.87 10.78
N ALA A 61 23.32 -1.38 11.91
CA ALA A 61 23.67 -1.85 13.24
C ALA A 61 23.01 -3.19 13.62
N TYR A 62 21.93 -3.60 12.94
CA TYR A 62 21.18 -4.80 13.28
C TYR A 62 21.58 -6.00 12.43
N THR A 63 21.77 -7.14 13.08
CA THR A 63 22.15 -8.41 12.45
C THR A 63 20.96 -9.12 11.79
N ASN A 64 19.75 -8.97 12.35
CA ASN A 64 18.54 -9.61 11.86
C ASN A 64 17.67 -8.62 11.07
N LYS A 65 18.13 -8.26 9.87
CA LYS A 65 17.39 -7.39 8.94
C LYS A 65 16.20 -8.15 8.34
N GLY A 66 15.27 -7.45 7.70
CA GLY A 66 14.12 -8.07 7.03
C GLY A 66 14.53 -9.11 5.99
N ASN A 67 13.59 -10.00 5.63
CA ASN A 67 13.88 -11.16 4.78
C ASN A 67 14.50 -10.77 3.43
N VAL A 68 14.07 -9.67 2.80
CA VAL A 68 14.67 -9.21 1.54
C VAL A 68 16.15 -8.88 1.71
N LEU A 69 16.50 -8.10 2.74
CA LEU A 69 17.89 -7.73 3.03
C LEU A 69 18.72 -8.95 3.45
N GLY A 70 18.16 -9.83 4.29
CA GLY A 70 18.84 -11.05 4.73
C GLY A 70 19.15 -12.00 3.57
N ILE A 71 18.23 -12.16 2.62
CA ILE A 71 18.45 -12.96 1.40
C ILE A 71 19.49 -12.28 0.50
N MET A 72 19.43 -10.96 0.32
CA MET A 72 20.43 -10.22 -0.47
C MET A 72 21.83 -10.33 0.14
N ASP A 73 21.97 -10.24 1.47
CA ASP A 73 23.22 -10.46 2.19
C ASP A 73 23.73 -11.90 2.01
N LEU A 74 22.83 -12.89 1.98
CA LEU A 74 23.19 -14.28 1.68
C LEU A 74 23.70 -14.45 0.25
N ILE A 75 23.02 -13.85 -0.74
CA ILE A 75 23.43 -13.92 -2.16
C ILE A 75 24.77 -13.20 -2.35
N ALA A 76 25.00 -12.07 -1.67
CA ALA A 76 26.26 -11.32 -1.72
C ALA A 76 27.47 -12.20 -1.32
N LYS A 77 27.32 -13.09 -0.34
CA LYS A 77 28.39 -14.04 0.06
C LYS A 77 28.84 -14.98 -1.06
N HIS A 78 27.97 -15.22 -2.05
CA HIS A 78 28.23 -16.12 -3.17
C HIS A 78 28.41 -15.39 -4.51
N SER A 79 28.22 -14.06 -4.56
CA SER A 79 28.31 -13.27 -5.79
C SER A 79 29.05 -11.95 -5.57
N PRO A 80 30.30 -11.83 -6.06
CA PRO A 80 31.08 -10.59 -5.95
C PRO A 80 30.40 -9.37 -6.61
N LEU A 81 29.55 -9.61 -7.61
CA LEU A 81 28.80 -8.57 -8.29
C LEU A 81 27.72 -7.98 -7.38
N ILE A 82 26.96 -8.84 -6.69
CA ILE A 82 25.89 -8.43 -5.80
C ILE A 82 26.47 -7.73 -4.57
N ASP A 83 27.53 -8.30 -3.98
CA ASP A 83 28.25 -7.69 -2.85
C ASP A 83 28.71 -6.26 -3.17
N LYS A 84 29.40 -6.08 -4.30
CA LYS A 84 29.86 -4.76 -4.75
C LYS A 84 28.72 -3.75 -4.93
N LYS A 85 27.55 -4.19 -5.40
CA LYS A 85 26.38 -3.33 -5.62
C LYS A 85 25.66 -3.00 -4.31
N LEU A 86 25.65 -3.93 -3.35
CA LEU A 86 25.00 -3.75 -2.05
C LEU A 86 25.75 -2.76 -1.13
N ILE A 87 27.06 -2.60 -1.36
CA ILE A 87 27.91 -1.61 -0.68
C ILE A 87 27.81 -0.19 -1.32
N ALA A 88 27.02 -0.03 -2.40
CA ALA A 88 26.88 1.27 -3.07
C ALA A 88 26.29 2.37 -2.16
N VAL A 89 26.45 3.63 -2.54
CA VAL A 89 26.01 4.77 -1.71
C VAL A 89 24.51 5.01 -1.89
N GLY A 90 23.78 5.10 -0.77
CA GLY A 90 22.37 5.49 -0.73
C GLY A 90 21.46 4.60 -1.59
N ASN A 91 20.65 5.24 -2.43
CA ASN A 91 19.63 4.58 -3.27
C ASN A 91 20.22 3.73 -4.40
N ALA A 92 21.52 3.83 -4.70
CA ALA A 92 22.18 2.97 -5.67
C ALA A 92 22.20 1.49 -5.27
N LYS A 93 21.84 1.18 -4.00
CA LYS A 93 21.61 -0.17 -3.50
C LYS A 93 20.29 -0.78 -3.98
N TYR A 94 19.29 0.01 -4.39
CA TYR A 94 17.93 -0.44 -4.72
C TYR A 94 17.19 -1.22 -3.61
N THR A 95 17.67 -1.14 -2.36
CA THR A 95 17.11 -1.89 -1.24
C THR A 95 16.24 -1.05 -0.31
N SER A 96 16.03 0.24 -0.58
CA SER A 96 15.16 1.07 0.26
C SER A 96 13.70 0.66 0.12
N ASN A 97 12.91 0.90 1.17
CA ASN A 97 11.48 0.57 1.19
C ASN A 97 10.72 1.20 0.01
N THR A 98 11.05 2.44 -0.36
CA THR A 98 10.43 3.13 -1.49
C THR A 98 10.76 2.41 -2.80
N ILE A 99 12.02 2.06 -3.04
CA ILE A 99 12.43 1.39 -4.28
C ILE A 99 11.88 -0.04 -4.33
N GLN A 100 11.83 -0.76 -3.21
CA GLN A 100 11.19 -2.07 -3.15
C GLN A 100 9.73 -2.00 -3.59
N ASN A 101 8.99 -0.98 -3.14
CA ASN A 101 7.60 -0.76 -3.56
C ASN A 101 7.50 -0.44 -5.05
N GLU A 102 8.36 0.44 -5.58
CA GLU A 102 8.39 0.75 -7.02
C GLU A 102 8.64 -0.50 -7.87
N ILE A 103 9.58 -1.36 -7.46
CA ILE A 103 9.83 -2.63 -8.16
C ILE A 103 8.62 -3.56 -8.08
N LEU A 104 7.94 -3.64 -6.92
CA LEU A 104 6.72 -4.45 -6.77
C LEU A 104 5.57 -3.93 -7.64
N GLU A 105 5.41 -2.62 -7.75
CA GLU A 105 4.45 -1.99 -8.67
C GLU A 105 4.76 -2.38 -10.12
N CYS A 106 6.01 -2.25 -10.57
CA CYS A 106 6.41 -2.70 -11.91
C CYS A 106 6.19 -4.21 -12.14
N LEU A 107 6.47 -5.05 -11.13
CA LEU A 107 6.22 -6.49 -11.22
C LEU A 107 4.72 -6.80 -11.31
N SER A 108 3.89 -6.09 -10.56
CA SER A 108 2.43 -6.19 -10.64
C SER A 108 1.94 -5.83 -12.04
N ASP A 109 2.42 -4.72 -12.61
CA ASP A 109 2.04 -4.29 -13.95
C ASP A 109 2.44 -5.33 -15.01
N MET A 110 3.67 -5.85 -14.93
CA MET A 110 4.14 -6.91 -15.83
C MET A 110 3.27 -8.18 -15.75
N VAL A 111 2.85 -8.59 -14.55
CA VAL A 111 1.96 -9.74 -14.36
C VAL A 111 0.57 -9.45 -14.95
N GLN A 112 0.05 -8.24 -14.75
CA GLN A 112 -1.24 -7.86 -15.32
C GLN A 112 -1.21 -7.82 -16.85
N GLU A 113 -0.13 -7.31 -17.44
CA GLU A 113 0.06 -7.32 -18.90
C GLU A 113 0.18 -8.74 -19.44
N ASP A 114 0.96 -9.60 -18.78
CA ASP A 114 1.14 -11.00 -19.17
C ASP A 114 -0.18 -11.79 -19.11
N LEU A 115 -0.93 -11.66 -18.02
CA LEU A 115 -2.24 -12.30 -17.86
C LEU A 115 -3.28 -11.82 -18.89
N ARG A 116 -3.06 -10.65 -19.48
CA ARG A 116 -3.93 -10.07 -20.53
C ARG A 116 -3.44 -10.38 -21.95
N SER A 117 -2.43 -11.25 -22.08
CA SER A 117 -1.95 -11.72 -23.36
C SER A 117 -2.79 -12.89 -23.89
N ASP A 118 -2.95 -12.97 -25.21
CA ASP A 118 -3.61 -14.10 -25.85
C ASP A 118 -2.87 -15.41 -25.53
N SER A 119 -1.54 -15.39 -25.42
CA SER A 119 -0.74 -16.56 -25.04
C SER A 119 -1.08 -17.11 -23.66
N SER A 120 -1.17 -16.25 -22.65
CA SER A 120 -1.47 -16.68 -21.27
C SER A 120 -2.92 -17.16 -21.16
N PHE A 121 -3.84 -16.54 -21.93
CA PHE A 121 -5.21 -17.04 -22.03
C PHE A 121 -5.28 -18.41 -22.73
N ASP A 122 -4.53 -18.61 -23.83
CA ASP A 122 -4.47 -19.88 -24.56
C ASP A 122 -3.99 -21.03 -23.67
N GLU A 123 -3.00 -20.79 -22.82
CA GLU A 123 -2.50 -21.75 -21.83
C GLU A 123 -3.57 -22.12 -20.81
N ILE A 124 -4.19 -21.12 -20.16
CA ILE A 124 -5.28 -21.34 -19.19
C ILE A 124 -6.46 -22.06 -19.83
N TRP A 125 -6.80 -21.68 -21.06
CA TRP A 125 -7.87 -22.31 -21.83
C TRP A 125 -7.55 -23.78 -22.06
N LYS A 126 -6.34 -24.10 -22.55
CA LYS A 126 -5.88 -25.47 -22.76
C LYS A 126 -5.91 -26.29 -21.48
N ASP A 127 -5.39 -25.77 -20.38
CA ASP A 127 -5.42 -26.43 -19.07
C ASP A 127 -6.84 -26.70 -18.60
N THR A 128 -7.76 -25.76 -18.85
CA THR A 128 -9.19 -25.91 -18.56
C THR A 128 -9.81 -27.03 -19.40
N LEU A 129 -9.50 -27.12 -20.70
CA LEU A 129 -10.00 -28.19 -21.57
C LEU A 129 -9.44 -29.55 -21.13
N ASP A 130 -8.16 -29.61 -20.77
CA ASP A 130 -7.50 -30.84 -20.35
C ASP A 130 -8.02 -31.32 -18.99
N MET A 131 -8.26 -30.42 -18.04
CA MET A 131 -8.95 -30.70 -16.78
C MET A 131 -10.39 -31.20 -17.03
N GLY A 132 -11.12 -30.57 -17.96
CA GLY A 132 -12.47 -31.00 -18.33
C GLY A 132 -12.50 -32.44 -18.87
N LYS A 133 -11.53 -32.81 -19.72
CA LYS A 133 -11.38 -34.19 -20.21
C LYS A 133 -11.08 -35.17 -19.08
N GLN A 134 -10.18 -34.82 -18.16
CA GLN A 134 -9.85 -35.65 -17.00
C GLN A 134 -11.06 -35.89 -16.09
N CYS A 135 -11.91 -34.88 -15.95
CA CYS A 135 -13.16 -34.95 -15.17
C CYS A 135 -14.35 -35.54 -15.94
N ASN A 136 -14.14 -36.04 -17.17
CA ASN A 136 -15.19 -36.58 -18.05
C ASN A 136 -16.36 -35.61 -18.32
N VAL A 137 -16.05 -34.32 -18.38
CA VAL A 137 -16.99 -33.25 -18.78
C VAL A 137 -16.97 -33.14 -20.31
N ALA A 138 -18.11 -32.88 -20.93
CA ALA A 138 -18.18 -32.62 -22.37
C ALA A 138 -17.56 -31.25 -22.67
N VAL A 139 -16.44 -31.24 -23.41
CA VAL A 139 -15.63 -30.03 -23.70
C VAL A 139 -15.70 -29.62 -25.19
N GLU A 140 -16.39 -30.40 -26.02
CA GLU A 140 -16.48 -30.13 -27.46
C GLU A 140 -17.24 -28.83 -27.78
N THR A 141 -16.68 -28.03 -28.68
CA THR A 141 -17.32 -26.83 -29.21
C THR A 141 -18.57 -27.21 -30.01
N VAL A 142 -19.74 -26.79 -29.54
CA VAL A 142 -21.01 -27.07 -30.21
C VAL A 142 -21.04 -26.31 -31.53
N VAL A 143 -20.91 -27.02 -32.66
CA VAL A 143 -21.07 -26.43 -33.99
C VAL A 143 -22.49 -25.90 -34.13
N LYS A 144 -22.65 -24.58 -33.99
CA LYS A 144 -23.95 -23.92 -34.12
C LYS A 144 -24.44 -24.04 -35.55
N ARG A 145 -25.70 -24.47 -35.72
CA ARG A 145 -26.34 -24.61 -37.04
C ARG A 145 -26.24 -23.27 -37.81
N PRO A 146 -25.78 -23.26 -39.07
CA PRO A 146 -25.71 -22.02 -39.85
C PRO A 146 -27.12 -21.46 -40.05
N GLN A 147 -27.36 -20.24 -39.59
CA GLN A 147 -28.62 -19.54 -39.83
C GLN A 147 -28.73 -19.12 -41.29
N LYS A 148 -29.90 -19.37 -41.90
CA LYS A 148 -30.21 -18.95 -43.27
C LYS A 148 -30.62 -17.48 -43.25
N ILE A 149 -29.77 -16.63 -43.83
CA ILE A 149 -30.05 -15.19 -43.95
C ILE A 149 -31.14 -14.97 -45.01
N CYS A 150 -32.04 -14.02 -44.78
CA CYS A 150 -33.06 -13.65 -45.75
C CYS A 150 -32.42 -12.95 -46.96
N SER A 151 -32.44 -13.61 -48.12
CA SER A 151 -31.85 -13.08 -49.37
C SER A 151 -32.54 -11.82 -49.89
N ARG A 152 -33.74 -11.49 -49.39
CA ARG A 152 -34.49 -10.31 -49.81
C ARG A 152 -33.98 -9.01 -49.20
N LEU A 153 -33.30 -9.07 -48.06
CA LEU A 153 -32.83 -7.90 -47.31
C LEU A 153 -31.32 -7.68 -47.45
N SER A 154 -30.61 -8.49 -48.25
CA SER A 154 -29.15 -8.44 -48.36
C SER A 154 -28.61 -7.13 -48.98
N GLY A 155 -29.45 -6.32 -49.61
CA GLY A 155 -29.11 -5.02 -50.19
C GLY A 155 -29.86 -3.84 -49.57
N SER A 156 -30.58 -4.05 -48.47
CA SER A 156 -31.36 -3.01 -47.80
C SER A 156 -30.60 -2.49 -46.58
N ILE A 157 -30.63 -1.17 -46.36
CA ILE A 157 -30.19 -0.59 -45.09
C ILE A 157 -31.29 -0.91 -44.07
N VAL A 158 -30.94 -1.63 -43.01
CA VAL A 158 -31.87 -1.99 -41.94
C VAL A 158 -31.54 -1.17 -40.69
N GLU A 159 -32.55 -0.53 -40.11
CA GLU A 159 -32.40 0.33 -38.94
C GLU A 159 -32.33 -0.46 -37.61
N SER A 160 -32.56 -1.78 -37.65
CA SER A 160 -32.50 -2.68 -36.50
C SER A 160 -31.68 -3.93 -36.79
N THR A 161 -31.19 -4.60 -35.74
CA THR A 161 -30.29 -5.75 -35.88
C THR A 161 -31.07 -6.96 -36.40
N VAL A 162 -30.81 -7.41 -37.64
CA VAL A 162 -31.46 -8.60 -38.23
C VAL A 162 -30.85 -9.93 -37.75
N GLY A 163 -30.23 -9.96 -36.58
CA GLY A 163 -29.44 -11.11 -36.11
C GLY A 163 -28.17 -11.38 -36.93
N GLN A 164 -27.76 -10.42 -37.77
CA GLN A 164 -26.59 -10.52 -38.65
C GLN A 164 -25.23 -10.47 -37.94
N ARG A 165 -25.19 -10.16 -36.64
CA ARG A 165 -23.97 -10.24 -35.84
C ARG A 165 -23.60 -11.70 -35.65
N ARG A 166 -22.95 -12.27 -36.66
CA ARG A 166 -21.94 -13.30 -36.41
C ARG A 166 -20.85 -12.60 -35.60
N SER A 167 -20.73 -12.91 -34.32
CA SER A 167 -19.38 -13.12 -33.82
C SER A 167 -18.85 -14.31 -34.63
N LYS A 168 -17.95 -14.04 -35.57
CA LYS A 168 -17.06 -15.08 -36.11
C LYS A 168 -16.13 -15.63 -35.01
N GLU A 169 -16.18 -15.01 -33.83
CA GLU A 169 -15.45 -15.41 -32.66
C GLU A 169 -15.88 -16.80 -32.22
N GLY A 170 -14.88 -17.68 -32.09
CA GLY A 170 -15.07 -19.00 -31.48
C GLY A 170 -15.57 -18.87 -30.04
N ASP A 171 -16.05 -19.97 -29.46
CA ASP A 171 -16.46 -20.00 -28.04
C ASP A 171 -15.34 -19.48 -27.12
N MET A 172 -14.08 -19.66 -27.55
CA MET A 172 -12.86 -19.17 -26.93
C MET A 172 -12.76 -17.65 -26.86
N GLU A 173 -12.89 -16.93 -27.99
CA GLU A 173 -12.81 -15.46 -28.04
C GLU A 173 -14.00 -14.79 -27.30
N ARG A 174 -15.16 -15.45 -27.29
CA ARG A 174 -16.30 -15.00 -26.47
C ARG A 174 -16.05 -15.18 -24.98
N PHE A 175 -15.37 -16.26 -24.59
CA PHE A 175 -15.00 -16.49 -23.20
C PHE A 175 -13.89 -15.54 -22.74
N SER A 176 -12.88 -15.28 -23.58
CA SER A 176 -11.80 -14.34 -23.26
C SER A 176 -12.32 -12.93 -23.01
N SER A 177 -13.06 -12.38 -23.97
CA SER A 177 -13.60 -11.01 -23.92
C SER A 177 -14.79 -10.86 -22.96
N GLY A 178 -15.64 -11.88 -22.86
CA GLY A 178 -16.90 -11.80 -22.12
C GLY A 178 -16.82 -12.25 -20.66
N ILE A 179 -15.83 -13.06 -20.29
CA ILE A 179 -15.72 -13.65 -18.95
C ILE A 179 -14.34 -13.41 -18.36
N PHE A 180 -13.28 -13.83 -19.05
CA PHE A 180 -11.92 -13.84 -18.48
C PHE A 180 -11.39 -12.44 -18.17
N TYR A 181 -11.33 -11.54 -19.17
CA TYR A 181 -10.85 -10.18 -18.95
C TYR A 181 -11.73 -9.39 -17.96
N PRO A 182 -13.08 -9.46 -18.00
CA PRO A 182 -13.92 -8.85 -16.97
C PRO A 182 -13.66 -9.37 -15.54
N ILE A 183 -13.33 -10.65 -15.37
CA ILE A 183 -12.96 -11.20 -14.05
C ILE A 183 -11.64 -10.59 -13.58
N LEU A 184 -10.63 -10.53 -14.45
CA LEU A 184 -9.35 -9.89 -14.12
C LEU A 184 -9.54 -8.42 -13.74
N ASP A 185 -10.35 -7.68 -14.48
CA ASP A 185 -10.67 -6.28 -14.17
C ASP A 185 -11.39 -6.12 -12.84
N CYS A 186 -12.33 -7.02 -12.53
CA CYS A 186 -13.02 -7.02 -11.26
C CYS A 186 -12.07 -7.30 -10.09
N LEU A 187 -11.16 -8.27 -10.25
CA LEU A 187 -10.16 -8.59 -9.24
C LEU A 187 -9.21 -7.40 -8.99
N SER A 188 -8.66 -6.81 -10.05
CA SER A 188 -7.80 -5.62 -9.95
C SER A 188 -8.54 -4.45 -9.31
N GLY A 189 -9.76 -4.17 -9.77
CA GLY A 189 -10.59 -3.09 -9.24
C GLY A 189 -10.95 -3.28 -7.77
N GLU A 190 -11.26 -4.50 -7.33
CA GLU A 190 -11.51 -4.79 -5.91
C GLU A 190 -10.25 -4.66 -5.05
N MET A 191 -9.09 -5.06 -5.56
CA MET A 191 -7.82 -4.88 -4.86
C MET A 191 -7.49 -3.39 -4.68
N GLU A 192 -7.58 -2.59 -5.73
CA GLU A 192 -7.38 -1.14 -5.68
C GLU A 192 -8.38 -0.47 -4.75
N ARG A 193 -9.66 -0.86 -4.83
CA ARG A 193 -10.71 -0.33 -3.96
C ARG A 193 -10.42 -0.64 -2.50
N ARG A 194 -10.06 -1.89 -2.17
CA ARG A 194 -9.80 -2.33 -0.78
C ARG A 194 -8.54 -1.69 -0.20
N PHE A 195 -7.46 -1.63 -0.96
CA PHE A 195 -6.15 -1.15 -0.51
C PHE A 195 -5.81 0.26 -0.99
N SER A 196 -6.82 1.07 -1.33
CA SER A 196 -6.62 2.47 -1.72
C SER A 196 -5.86 3.25 -0.65
N LYS A 197 -5.17 4.33 -1.06
CA LYS A 197 -4.40 5.19 -0.13
C LYS A 197 -5.26 5.70 1.04
N SER A 198 -6.51 6.04 0.76
CA SER A 198 -7.48 6.47 1.78
C SER A 198 -7.84 5.33 2.74
N ASN A 199 -8.17 4.14 2.23
CA ASN A 199 -8.52 2.99 3.08
C ASN A 199 -7.32 2.51 3.92
N CYS A 200 -6.11 2.49 3.34
CA CYS A 200 -4.88 2.21 4.07
C CYS A 200 -4.66 3.23 5.20
N SER A 201 -4.90 4.53 4.94
CA SER A 201 -4.81 5.58 5.95
C SER A 201 -5.85 5.38 7.06
N ILE A 202 -7.06 4.93 6.72
CA ILE A 202 -8.10 4.56 7.70
C ILE A 202 -7.62 3.40 8.58
N MET A 203 -7.11 2.33 7.98
CA MET A 203 -6.61 1.16 8.71
C MET A 203 -5.45 1.53 9.64
N GLN A 204 -4.52 2.37 9.17
CA GLN A 204 -3.41 2.88 9.97
C GLN A 204 -3.90 3.77 11.11
N GLY A 205 -4.91 4.61 10.88
CA GLY A 205 -5.57 5.40 11.92
C GLY A 205 -6.16 4.53 13.03
N ILE A 206 -6.93 3.50 12.65
CA ILE A 206 -7.49 2.53 13.61
C ILE A 206 -6.37 1.81 14.38
N GLN A 207 -5.30 1.43 13.68
CA GLN A 207 -4.13 0.83 14.32
C GLN A 207 -3.48 1.79 15.33
N ALA A 208 -3.35 3.07 15.00
CA ALA A 208 -2.80 4.09 15.89
C ALA A 208 -3.66 4.34 17.15
N LEU A 209 -4.94 3.98 17.13
CA LEU A 209 -5.82 4.05 18.31
C LEU A 209 -5.77 2.79 19.19
N ASN A 210 -5.05 1.74 18.78
CA ASN A 210 -4.91 0.52 19.57
C ASN A 210 -3.69 0.60 20.52
N PRO A 211 -3.88 0.49 21.85
CA PRO A 211 -2.79 0.55 22.84
C PRO A 211 -1.63 -0.44 22.64
N LYS A 212 -1.89 -1.60 22.01
CA LYS A 212 -0.87 -2.61 21.71
C LYS A 212 -0.11 -2.34 20.40
N SER A 213 -0.53 -1.35 19.62
CA SER A 213 0.11 -1.08 18.35
C SER A 213 1.42 -0.33 18.53
N ARG A 214 2.30 -0.46 17.53
CA ARG A 214 3.59 0.23 17.51
C ARG A 214 3.46 1.74 17.29
N ASN A 215 2.38 2.14 16.65
CA ASN A 215 2.09 3.53 16.27
C ASN A 215 1.02 4.12 17.19
N PHE A 216 0.92 3.61 18.43
CA PHE A 216 -0.10 4.06 19.36
C PHE A 216 0.02 5.56 19.63
N LEU A 217 -1.06 6.29 19.39
CA LEU A 217 -1.15 7.75 19.49
C LEU A 217 -0.15 8.51 18.62
N ASP A 218 0.27 7.96 17.48
CA ASP A 218 1.08 8.69 16.51
C ASP A 218 0.29 9.84 15.88
N GLU A 219 0.79 11.07 16.04
CA GLU A 219 0.11 12.30 15.63
C GLU A 219 -0.12 12.34 14.12
N GLU A 220 0.91 12.03 13.33
CA GLU A 220 0.82 12.12 11.87
C GLU A 220 -0.22 11.15 11.30
N THR A 221 -0.22 9.90 11.79
CA THR A 221 -1.18 8.88 11.36
C THR A 221 -2.62 9.25 11.73
N ILE A 222 -2.83 9.76 12.96
CA ILE A 222 -4.16 10.16 13.44
C ILE A 222 -4.66 11.39 12.68
N PHE A 223 -3.82 12.37 12.36
CA PHE A 223 -4.23 13.53 11.57
C PHE A 223 -4.62 13.15 10.14
N ARG A 224 -3.91 12.22 9.50
CA ARG A 224 -4.32 11.71 8.17
C ARG A 224 -5.68 11.03 8.24
N PHE A 225 -5.92 10.22 9.28
CA PHE A 225 -7.21 9.57 9.52
C PHE A 225 -8.34 10.58 9.76
N ALA A 226 -8.10 11.56 10.62
CA ALA A 226 -9.04 12.62 10.95
C ALA A 226 -9.48 13.45 9.75
N ARG A 227 -8.54 13.82 8.89
CA ARG A 227 -8.79 14.57 7.65
C ARG A 227 -9.75 13.87 6.70
N ILE A 228 -9.76 12.53 6.69
CA ILE A 228 -10.66 11.75 5.83
C ILE A 228 -12.12 11.91 6.27
N TYR A 229 -12.35 12.12 7.57
CA TYR A 229 -13.67 12.34 8.14
C TYR A 229 -13.96 13.81 8.43
N GLU A 230 -13.17 14.72 7.87
CA GLU A 230 -13.35 16.17 7.99
C GLU A 230 -13.33 16.70 9.44
N PHE A 231 -12.60 16.03 10.34
CA PHE A 231 -12.39 16.54 11.70
C PHE A 231 -11.34 17.66 11.72
N ASP A 232 -11.52 18.61 12.65
CA ASP A 232 -10.56 19.69 12.89
C ASP A 232 -9.25 19.15 13.49
N THR A 233 -8.14 19.37 12.79
CA THR A 233 -6.84 18.85 13.20
C THR A 233 -6.26 19.56 14.41
N ASP A 234 -6.62 20.83 14.63
CA ASP A 234 -6.18 21.58 15.80
C ASP A 234 -6.91 21.06 17.04
N ASP A 235 -8.23 20.85 16.99
CA ASP A 235 -8.98 20.26 18.09
C ASP A 235 -8.44 18.88 18.46
N ILE A 236 -8.24 18.00 17.47
CA ILE A 236 -7.69 16.66 17.71
C ILE A 236 -6.29 16.72 18.31
N LYS A 237 -5.45 17.67 17.91
CA LYS A 237 -4.12 17.82 18.50
C LYS A 237 -4.20 18.10 19.99
N HIS A 238 -5.11 18.98 20.40
CA HIS A 238 -5.34 19.27 21.82
C HIS A 238 -5.93 18.05 22.54
N GLU A 239 -6.94 17.39 21.98
CA GLU A 239 -7.54 16.19 22.54
C GLU A 239 -6.51 15.06 22.72
N LEU A 240 -5.67 14.83 21.71
CA LEU A 240 -4.64 13.78 21.74
C LEU A 240 -3.60 14.06 22.84
N HIS A 241 -3.19 15.32 23.01
CA HIS A 241 -2.32 15.71 24.11
C HIS A 241 -2.97 15.42 25.48
N GLN A 242 -4.26 15.69 25.64
CA GLN A 242 -4.98 15.40 26.88
C GLN A 242 -5.12 13.89 27.11
N VAL A 243 -5.48 13.13 26.09
CA VAL A 243 -5.59 11.66 26.12
C VAL A 243 -4.26 11.03 26.52
N ARG A 244 -3.13 11.48 25.95
CA ARG A 244 -1.78 11.03 26.35
C ARG A 244 -1.55 11.19 27.85
N ARG A 245 -1.83 12.37 28.41
CA ARG A 245 -1.65 12.64 29.85
C ARG A 245 -2.57 11.81 30.74
N VAL A 246 -3.81 11.59 30.33
CA VAL A 246 -4.79 10.78 31.09
C VAL A 246 -4.37 9.31 31.09
N ILE A 247 -3.88 8.81 29.97
CA ILE A 247 -3.35 7.45 29.83
C ILE A 247 -2.07 7.27 30.65
N GLU A 248 -1.14 8.22 30.62
CA GLU A 248 0.09 8.20 31.45
C GLU A 248 -0.24 8.07 32.94
N ARG A 249 -1.26 8.80 33.43
CA ARG A 249 -1.73 8.70 34.81
C ARG A 249 -2.32 7.32 35.11
N LYS A 250 -3.00 6.69 34.15
CA LYS A 250 -3.55 5.33 34.32
C LYS A 250 -2.45 4.26 34.35
N PHE A 251 -1.38 4.43 33.58
CA PHE A 251 -0.24 3.53 33.65
C PHE A 251 0.46 3.60 35.02
N GLN A 252 0.46 4.76 35.67
CA GLN A 252 0.98 4.91 37.03
C GLN A 252 0.15 4.13 38.08
N THR A 253 -1.13 3.85 37.82
CA THR A 253 -1.98 3.05 38.71
C THR A 253 -1.90 1.55 38.42
N GLY A 254 -1.07 1.11 37.45
CA GLY A 254 -0.78 -0.29 37.17
C GLY A 254 -1.83 -1.03 36.31
N ILE A 255 -2.78 -0.32 35.71
CA ILE A 255 -3.80 -0.92 34.85
C ILE A 255 -3.35 -0.79 33.38
N GLU A 256 -3.09 -1.91 32.72
CA GLU A 256 -2.79 -1.93 31.28
C GLU A 256 -4.07 -1.85 30.44
N LEU A 257 -4.02 -1.06 29.37
CA LEU A 257 -5.05 -1.03 28.34
C LEU A 257 -4.65 -1.99 27.22
N SER A 258 -5.49 -2.98 26.95
CA SER A 258 -5.15 -4.11 26.09
C SER A 258 -5.90 -4.10 24.76
N SER A 259 -7.02 -3.39 24.68
CA SER A 259 -7.89 -3.32 23.51
C SER A 259 -8.45 -1.91 23.26
N LEU A 260 -8.89 -1.66 22.04
CA LEU A 260 -9.58 -0.42 21.67
C LEU A 260 -10.86 -0.21 22.50
N LEU A 261 -11.58 -1.28 22.81
CA LEU A 261 -12.80 -1.23 23.63
C LEU A 261 -12.52 -0.78 25.07
N GLU A 262 -11.43 -1.28 25.67
CA GLU A 262 -11.01 -0.83 27.00
C GLU A 262 -10.57 0.63 27.00
N LEU A 263 -9.92 1.07 25.93
CA LEU A 263 -9.55 2.47 25.74
C LEU A 263 -10.80 3.36 25.63
N THR A 264 -11.81 2.95 24.84
CA THR A 264 -13.04 3.74 24.71
C THR A 264 -13.81 3.82 26.01
N ASN A 265 -13.98 2.70 26.73
CA ASN A 265 -14.66 2.67 28.02
C ASN A 265 -13.91 3.50 29.08
N PHE A 266 -12.57 3.54 29.00
CA PHE A 266 -11.78 4.37 29.88
C PHE A 266 -11.91 5.86 29.59
N LEU A 267 -12.03 6.24 28.32
CA LEU A 267 -12.15 7.65 27.91
C LEU A 267 -13.57 8.20 28.03
N GLU A 268 -14.59 7.33 28.08
CA GLU A 268 -16.00 7.71 28.15
C GLU A 268 -16.33 8.69 29.29
N PRO A 269 -15.86 8.50 30.54
CA PRO A 269 -16.11 9.45 31.64
C PRO A 269 -15.48 10.83 31.41
N PHE A 270 -14.44 10.92 30.58
CA PHE A 270 -13.72 12.17 30.32
C PHE A 270 -14.38 13.02 29.22
N LYS A 271 -15.29 12.46 28.42
CA LYS A 271 -15.99 13.18 27.35
C LYS A 271 -16.92 14.28 27.87
N GLU A 272 -17.56 14.07 29.02
CA GLU A 272 -18.56 15.01 29.57
C GLU A 272 -17.95 16.08 30.49
N VAL A 273 -16.64 15.97 30.80
CA VAL A 273 -15.98 16.84 31.78
C VAL A 273 -15.87 18.28 31.28
N SER A 274 -15.78 18.52 29.97
CA SER A 274 -15.75 19.88 29.40
C SER A 274 -17.01 20.67 29.76
N ALA A 275 -18.20 20.12 29.48
CA ALA A 275 -19.48 20.78 29.79
C ALA A 275 -19.76 20.84 31.30
N SER A 276 -19.30 19.84 32.07
CA SER A 276 -19.38 19.88 33.53
C SER A 276 -18.51 21.01 34.10
N CYS A 277 -17.25 21.14 33.65
CA CYS A 277 -16.35 22.21 34.06
C CYS A 277 -16.90 23.60 33.69
N GLU A 278 -17.50 23.79 32.52
CA GLU A 278 -18.09 25.08 32.14
C GLU A 278 -19.26 25.49 33.06
N ARG A 279 -20.08 24.51 33.46
CA ARG A 279 -21.14 24.73 34.46
C ARG A 279 -20.54 25.06 35.83
N SER A 280 -19.49 24.38 36.25
CA SER A 280 -18.74 24.68 37.48
C SER A 280 -18.12 26.07 37.47
N PHE A 281 -17.50 26.49 36.36
CA PHE A 281 -16.92 27.83 36.20
C PHE A 281 -17.99 28.93 36.16
N SER A 282 -19.14 28.64 35.56
CA SER A 282 -20.31 29.54 35.60
C SER A 282 -20.85 29.69 37.02
N ALA A 283 -20.90 28.61 37.80
CA ALA A 283 -21.27 28.64 39.21
C ALA A 283 -20.20 29.34 40.09
N LEU A 284 -18.92 29.18 39.78
CA LEU A 284 -17.81 29.91 40.42
C LEU A 284 -17.94 31.42 40.27
N LYS A 285 -18.57 31.91 39.19
CA LYS A 285 -18.89 33.34 39.01
C LYS A 285 -19.86 33.89 40.06
N LEU A 286 -20.66 33.01 40.70
CA LEU A 286 -21.52 33.37 41.84
C LEU A 286 -20.72 33.48 43.14
N ILE A 287 -19.65 32.69 43.29
CA ILE A 287 -18.76 32.73 44.45
C ILE A 287 -17.80 33.92 44.37
N LYS A 288 -17.16 34.09 43.21
CA LYS A 288 -16.12 35.08 42.96
C LYS A 288 -16.68 36.19 42.08
N THR A 289 -17.34 37.15 42.72
CA THR A 289 -17.86 38.36 42.07
C THR A 289 -16.81 39.47 42.08
N HIS A 290 -17.00 40.51 41.26
CA HIS A 290 -16.05 41.62 41.16
C HIS A 290 -15.85 42.37 42.49
N LEU A 291 -16.80 42.25 43.43
CA LEU A 291 -16.75 42.81 44.79
C LEU A 291 -16.16 41.85 45.85
N ARG A 292 -15.90 40.58 45.51
CA ARG A 292 -15.46 39.53 46.43
C ARG A 292 -14.14 38.92 45.98
N THR A 293 -13.09 39.74 45.94
CA THR A 293 -11.77 39.41 45.38
C THR A 293 -10.77 38.83 46.38
N THR A 294 -11.02 38.99 47.69
CA THR A 294 -10.12 38.61 48.80
C THR A 294 -10.51 37.29 49.48
N ILE A 295 -10.87 36.27 48.69
CA ILE A 295 -11.08 34.91 49.21
C ILE A 295 -9.76 34.12 49.10
N THR A 296 -9.41 33.35 50.12
CA THR A 296 -8.27 32.43 50.09
C THR A 296 -8.58 31.22 49.23
N ASP A 297 -7.58 30.68 48.52
CA ASP A 297 -7.76 29.58 47.57
C ASP A 297 -8.34 28.32 48.23
N ASP A 298 -7.94 27.99 49.46
CA ASP A 298 -8.52 26.87 50.23
C ASP A 298 -10.02 27.02 50.47
N ARG A 299 -10.46 28.25 50.78
CA ARG A 299 -11.88 28.52 51.03
C ARG A 299 -12.68 28.52 49.73
N LEU A 300 -12.08 28.98 48.64
CA LEU A 300 -12.67 28.93 47.31
C LEU A 300 -12.83 27.48 46.82
N GLY A 301 -11.81 26.64 47.01
CA GLY A 301 -11.85 25.21 46.68
C GLY A 301 -12.92 24.47 47.45
N ASN A 302 -12.97 24.65 48.77
CA ASN A 302 -13.99 24.01 49.63
C ASN A 302 -15.43 24.43 49.26
N LEU A 303 -15.63 25.71 48.94
CA LEU A 303 -16.95 26.21 48.53
C LEU A 303 -17.32 25.75 47.11
N GLY A 304 -16.35 25.61 46.21
CA GLY A 304 -16.55 25.06 44.87
C GLY A 304 -17.02 23.61 44.90
N VAL A 305 -16.43 22.77 45.75
CA VAL A 305 -16.85 21.37 45.93
C VAL A 305 -18.27 21.27 46.49
N LEU A 306 -18.64 22.13 47.44
CA LEU A 306 -20.00 22.18 47.99
C LEU A 306 -21.05 22.56 46.94
N ILE A 307 -20.74 23.49 46.04
CA ILE A 307 -21.66 23.86 44.97
C ILE A 307 -21.79 22.73 43.94
N GLN A 308 -20.69 22.08 43.56
CA GLN A 308 -20.70 20.94 42.62
C GLN A 308 -21.67 19.84 43.09
N ASN A 309 -21.61 19.47 44.37
CA ASN A 309 -22.44 18.41 44.96
C ASN A 309 -23.93 18.77 45.10
N VAL A 310 -24.28 20.07 45.08
CA VAL A 310 -25.68 20.53 45.16
C VAL A 310 -26.37 20.54 43.79
N TYR A 311 -25.60 20.63 42.70
CA TYR A 311 -26.12 20.60 41.32
C TYR A 311 -26.18 19.19 40.70
N GLU A 312 -25.65 18.17 41.38
CA GLU A 312 -25.71 16.75 40.96
C GLU A 312 -26.86 15.95 41.60
N CYS A 313 -27.75 16.59 42.38
CA CYS A 313 -29.00 16.02 42.89
C CYS A 313 -30.21 16.36 41.99
#